data_AF-A0A3N4S290-F1
#
_entry.id   AF-A0A3N4S290-F1
#
_cell.length_a   1.000
_cell.length_b   1.000
_cell.length_c   1.000
_cell.angle_alpha   90.00
_cell.angle_beta   90.00
_cell.angle_gamma   90.00
#
_symmetry.space_group_name_H-M   'P 1'
#
loop_
_entity.id
_entity.type
_entity.pdbx_description
1 polymer ?
#
loop_
_entity_poly.entity_id
_entity_poly.type
_entity_poly.pdbx_seq_one_letter_code
_entity_poly.pdbx_strand_id
1 'polypeptide(L)'
;MTTPYITPAMLTSRPAGISWAVVPTLNADTAAQQAQLEQVCWVATSVLDTYCRQPLRATVKTDTRPGPGMPRVAMDRATGAGILVTEHRHVTDTVALALAPARTYPAAWSVIPLGQYRPRHPVFPGAGLSTGPVGGHTVDVAPGHIDARWGRGGWLVQLSYISGWPHTSLTAAAKAGDTQISVDDVTGWAQGWSGMAYDGPATEQVTAPTATATTPLVLPNGAGTVHSGPGTVTLAAPLTQPHPAGTVVSALPADVVHAAVLAATVQALETIDAIATQSLSGELAGGTGALATEVEMILDDYRRVM
;
A
#
# COMPACT_ATOMS: atom_id res chain seq x y z
N MET A 1 2.17 8.38 -13.84
CA MET A 1 2.13 6.90 -13.77
C MET A 1 2.50 6.53 -12.35
N THR A 2 1.90 5.49 -11.79
CA THR A 2 2.28 4.99 -10.46
C THR A 2 3.58 4.19 -10.55
N THR A 3 4.23 3.92 -9.43
CA THR A 3 5.48 3.14 -9.37
C THR A 3 5.21 1.66 -9.04
N PRO A 4 5.95 0.70 -9.64
CA PRO A 4 5.85 -0.73 -9.28
C PRO A 4 6.49 -1.02 -7.91
N TYR A 5 6.05 -2.09 -7.23
CA TYR A 5 6.51 -2.40 -5.85
C TYR A 5 8.01 -2.70 -5.73
N ILE A 6 8.63 -3.07 -6.83
CA ILE A 6 10.06 -3.32 -6.98
C ILE A 6 10.56 -2.64 -8.25
N THR A 7 11.85 -2.29 -8.29
CA THR A 7 12.49 -1.69 -9.47
C THR A 7 13.55 -2.61 -10.08
N PRO A 8 13.98 -2.35 -11.32
CA PRO A 8 15.13 -3.03 -11.91
C PRO A 8 16.40 -2.93 -11.05
N ALA A 9 16.64 -1.79 -10.40
CA ALA A 9 17.77 -1.61 -9.47
C ALA A 9 17.65 -2.53 -8.24
N MET A 10 16.44 -2.72 -7.71
CA MET A 10 16.20 -3.67 -6.62
C MET A 10 16.44 -5.11 -7.07
N LEU A 11 15.97 -5.51 -8.25
CA LEU A 11 16.18 -6.86 -8.78
C LEU A 11 17.65 -7.19 -9.02
N THR A 12 18.41 -6.25 -9.61
CA THR A 12 19.84 -6.44 -9.87
C THR A 12 20.68 -6.48 -8.59
N SER A 13 20.30 -5.73 -7.55
CA SER A 13 20.96 -5.77 -6.24
C SER A 13 20.59 -6.99 -5.38
N ARG A 14 19.45 -7.64 -5.69
CA ARG A 14 18.94 -8.83 -4.99
C ARG A 14 18.57 -9.93 -5.99
N PRO A 15 19.56 -10.55 -6.66
CA PRO A 15 19.30 -11.64 -7.59
C PRO A 15 18.78 -12.85 -6.81
N ALA A 16 17.46 -13.07 -6.85
CA ALA A 16 16.79 -14.20 -6.20
C ALA A 16 16.99 -15.50 -7.01
N GLY A 17 18.25 -15.89 -7.21
CA GLY A 17 18.61 -17.11 -7.91
C GLY A 17 18.54 -17.03 -9.45
N ILE A 18 18.47 -15.82 -10.02
CA ILE A 18 18.55 -15.59 -11.47
C ILE A 18 19.53 -14.47 -11.80
N SER A 19 20.19 -14.60 -12.95
CA SER A 19 21.02 -13.53 -13.49
C SER A 19 20.16 -12.55 -14.30
N TRP A 20 19.89 -11.38 -13.75
CA TRP A 20 19.12 -10.33 -14.43
C TRP A 20 19.88 -9.65 -15.57
N ALA A 21 21.21 -9.83 -15.65
CA ALA A 21 22.06 -9.24 -16.67
C ALA A 21 21.90 -9.86 -18.08
N VAL A 22 21.23 -11.01 -18.18
CA VAL A 22 21.04 -11.74 -19.44
C VAL A 22 19.58 -11.72 -19.93
N VAL A 23 18.68 -11.05 -19.20
CA VAL A 23 17.27 -10.91 -19.56
C VAL A 23 17.08 -9.67 -20.44
N PRO A 24 16.37 -9.74 -21.59
CA PRO A 24 15.70 -10.92 -22.16
C PRO A 24 16.62 -11.87 -22.94
N THR A 25 17.73 -11.37 -23.48
CA THR A 25 18.73 -12.19 -24.19
C THR A 25 20.13 -11.67 -23.90
N LEU A 26 21.14 -12.53 -24.07
CA LEU A 26 22.55 -12.22 -23.78
C LEU A 26 23.11 -11.02 -24.56
N ASN A 27 22.50 -10.68 -25.70
CA ASN A 27 22.96 -9.63 -26.62
C ASN A 27 22.01 -8.42 -26.67
N ALA A 28 21.00 -8.36 -25.78
CA ALA A 28 20.12 -7.21 -25.70
C ALA A 28 20.91 -5.95 -25.32
N ASP A 29 20.59 -4.81 -25.93
CA ASP A 29 21.17 -3.54 -25.52
C ASP A 29 20.63 -3.12 -24.14
N THR A 30 21.31 -2.18 -23.48
CA THR A 30 20.98 -1.78 -22.11
C THR A 30 19.56 -1.20 -22.01
N ALA A 31 19.06 -0.54 -23.07
CA ALA A 31 17.73 0.02 -23.10
C ALA A 31 16.65 -1.07 -23.18
N ALA A 32 16.82 -2.08 -24.03
CA ALA A 32 15.90 -3.21 -24.13
C ALA A 32 15.90 -4.06 -22.84
N GLN A 33 17.07 -4.24 -22.21
CA GLN A 33 17.16 -4.91 -20.91
C GLN A 33 16.37 -4.16 -19.83
N GLN A 34 16.57 -2.85 -19.71
CA GLN A 34 15.84 -2.02 -18.74
C GLN A 34 14.33 -2.04 -18.98
N ALA A 35 13.88 -1.89 -20.22
CA ALA A 35 12.46 -1.95 -20.57
C ALA A 35 11.82 -3.30 -20.20
N GLN A 36 12.53 -4.41 -20.44
CA GLN A 36 12.04 -5.73 -20.07
C GLN A 36 11.96 -5.91 -18.55
N LEU A 37 12.98 -5.47 -17.81
CA LEU A 37 12.99 -5.55 -16.34
C LEU A 37 11.88 -4.69 -15.74
N GLU A 38 11.62 -3.51 -16.29
CA GLU A 38 10.49 -2.67 -15.89
C GLU A 38 9.16 -3.38 -16.12
N GLN A 39 8.98 -4.03 -17.29
CA GLN A 39 7.79 -4.82 -17.57
C GLN A 39 7.60 -5.95 -16.57
N VAL A 40 8.68 -6.67 -16.20
CA VAL A 40 8.63 -7.73 -15.17
C VAL A 40 8.20 -7.18 -13.82
N CYS A 41 8.74 -6.04 -13.40
CA CYS A 41 8.36 -5.38 -12.15
C CYS A 41 6.87 -5.02 -12.12
N TRP A 42 6.33 -4.57 -13.26
CA TRP A 42 4.90 -4.27 -13.42
C TRP A 42 4.03 -5.52 -13.34
N VAL A 43 4.42 -6.59 -14.03
CA VAL A 43 3.70 -7.87 -13.97
C VAL A 43 3.70 -8.43 -12.56
N ALA A 44 4.84 -8.43 -11.88
CA ALA A 44 4.94 -8.88 -10.49
C ALA A 44 4.01 -8.07 -9.56
N THR A 45 3.99 -6.74 -9.71
CA THR A 45 3.06 -5.87 -8.98
C THR A 45 1.59 -6.27 -9.23
N SER A 46 1.23 -6.53 -10.49
CA SER A 46 -0.13 -6.96 -10.86
C SER A 46 -0.51 -8.32 -10.29
N VAL A 47 0.43 -9.27 -10.24
CA VAL A 47 0.21 -10.61 -9.66
C VAL A 47 -0.10 -10.49 -8.17
N LEU A 48 0.70 -9.71 -7.44
CA LEU A 48 0.52 -9.46 -6.01
C LEU A 48 -0.86 -8.84 -5.71
N ASP A 49 -1.22 -7.78 -6.44
CA ASP A 49 -2.52 -7.10 -6.25
C ASP A 49 -3.70 -8.02 -6.58
N THR A 50 -3.56 -8.87 -7.61
CA THR A 50 -4.58 -9.84 -8.02
C THR A 50 -4.78 -10.92 -6.97
N TYR A 51 -3.68 -11.48 -6.45
CA TYR A 51 -3.71 -12.49 -5.40
C TYR A 51 -4.35 -11.93 -4.12
N CYS A 52 -3.91 -10.74 -3.69
CA CYS A 52 -4.42 -10.08 -2.50
C CYS A 52 -5.83 -9.52 -2.69
N ARG A 53 -6.31 -9.37 -3.94
CA ARG A 53 -7.58 -8.75 -4.34
C ARG A 53 -7.72 -7.30 -3.86
N GLN A 54 -6.60 -6.63 -3.72
CA GLN A 54 -6.49 -5.23 -3.36
C GLN A 54 -5.08 -4.72 -3.68
N PRO A 55 -4.92 -3.42 -4.00
CA PRO A 55 -3.61 -2.79 -4.01
C PRO A 55 -2.98 -2.83 -2.62
N LEU A 56 -1.71 -3.22 -2.53
CA LEU A 56 -0.93 -3.17 -1.29
C LEU A 56 -0.33 -1.79 -1.04
N ARG A 57 -0.16 -0.96 -2.09
CA ARG A 57 0.16 0.47 -1.90
C ARG A 57 -0.99 1.26 -1.30
N ALA A 58 -0.64 2.30 -0.55
CA ALA A 58 -1.56 3.24 0.05
C ALA A 58 -2.53 3.79 -1.00
N THR A 59 -3.81 3.57 -0.79
CA THR A 59 -4.88 4.02 -1.68
C THR A 59 -6.01 4.60 -0.85
N VAL A 60 -6.55 5.76 -1.27
CA VAL A 60 -7.77 6.32 -0.68
C VAL A 60 -8.98 5.55 -1.19
N LYS A 61 -9.80 5.03 -0.28
CA LYS A 61 -11.06 4.35 -0.58
C LYS A 61 -12.21 5.06 0.10
N THR A 62 -13.39 4.97 -0.51
CA THR A 62 -14.64 5.44 0.11
C THR A 62 -15.70 4.37 -0.03
N ASP A 63 -16.19 3.88 1.10
CA ASP A 63 -17.23 2.86 1.18
C ASP A 63 -18.51 3.52 1.70
N THR A 64 -19.65 3.28 1.02
CA THR A 64 -20.97 3.70 1.49
C THR A 64 -21.83 2.49 1.78
N ARG A 65 -22.33 2.35 3.02
CA ARG A 65 -23.10 1.19 3.47
C ARG A 65 -24.27 1.58 4.37
N PRO A 66 -25.41 0.89 4.29
CA PRO A 66 -26.50 1.08 5.23
C PRO A 66 -26.22 0.39 6.58
N GLY A 67 -26.69 0.98 7.67
CA GLY A 67 -26.65 0.40 9.02
C GLY A 67 -27.44 1.22 10.05
N PRO A 68 -27.34 0.89 11.35
CA PRO A 68 -26.73 -0.31 11.90
C PRO A 68 -27.53 -1.59 11.60
N GLY A 69 -26.94 -2.76 11.86
CA GLY A 69 -27.63 -4.06 11.78
C GLY A 69 -27.30 -4.90 10.56
N MET A 70 -26.29 -4.48 9.78
CA MET A 70 -25.64 -5.22 8.70
C MET A 70 -24.25 -5.68 9.18
N PRO A 71 -23.65 -6.75 8.62
CA PRO A 71 -22.40 -7.32 9.11
C PRO A 71 -21.21 -6.33 9.11
N ARG A 72 -21.27 -5.28 8.29
CA ARG A 72 -20.19 -4.28 8.14
C ARG A 72 -20.47 -2.94 8.83
N VAL A 73 -21.69 -2.74 9.34
CA VAL A 73 -22.07 -1.55 10.11
C VAL A 73 -22.89 -2.01 11.31
N ALA A 74 -22.22 -2.12 12.44
CA ALA A 74 -22.78 -2.56 13.70
C ALA A 74 -22.72 -1.44 14.75
N MET A 75 -23.42 -1.67 15.85
CA MET A 75 -23.33 -0.85 17.05
C MET A 75 -23.09 -1.81 18.21
N ASP A 76 -22.09 -1.54 19.02
CA ASP A 76 -21.89 -2.23 20.28
C ASP A 76 -23.03 -1.85 21.23
N ARG A 77 -23.76 -2.85 21.72
CA ARG A 77 -24.91 -2.63 22.61
C ARG A 77 -24.50 -2.20 24.01
N ALA A 78 -23.29 -2.53 24.46
CA ALA A 78 -22.82 -2.18 25.79
C ALA A 78 -22.33 -0.73 25.85
N THR A 79 -21.58 -0.29 24.83
CA THR A 79 -20.95 1.04 24.80
C THR A 79 -21.70 2.06 23.95
N GLY A 80 -22.57 1.61 23.04
CA GLY A 80 -23.20 2.46 22.03
C GLY A 80 -22.26 2.90 20.90
N ALA A 81 -21.01 2.41 20.88
CA ALA A 81 -20.05 2.73 19.84
C ALA A 81 -20.42 2.10 18.50
N GLY A 82 -20.26 2.86 17.41
CA GLY A 82 -20.40 2.33 16.06
C GLY A 82 -19.17 1.50 15.69
N ILE A 83 -19.39 0.37 15.02
CA ILE A 83 -18.31 -0.49 14.52
C ILE A 83 -18.50 -0.63 13.01
N LEU A 84 -17.52 -0.15 12.26
CA LEU A 84 -17.46 -0.25 10.82
C LEU A 84 -16.42 -1.29 10.43
N VAL A 85 -16.77 -2.21 9.55
CA VAL A 85 -15.85 -3.23 9.02
C VAL A 85 -15.57 -2.89 7.57
N THR A 86 -14.33 -2.51 7.27
CA THR A 86 -13.92 -2.10 5.93
C THR A 86 -13.84 -3.29 4.98
N GLU A 87 -13.97 -3.00 3.69
CA GLU A 87 -13.78 -3.99 2.65
C GLU A 87 -12.32 -4.39 2.46
N HIS A 88 -11.40 -3.46 2.70
CA HIS A 88 -9.96 -3.65 2.55
C HIS A 88 -9.32 -3.95 3.90
N ARG A 89 -8.21 -4.72 3.86
CA ARG A 89 -7.34 -4.89 5.03
C ARG A 89 -6.32 -3.77 5.10
N HIS A 90 -5.64 -3.69 6.25
CA HIS A 90 -4.58 -2.72 6.52
C HIS A 90 -5.03 -1.28 6.31
N VAL A 91 -6.12 -0.93 6.99
CA VAL A 91 -6.58 0.46 7.12
C VAL A 91 -5.59 1.18 8.01
N THR A 92 -4.72 1.97 7.39
CA THR A 92 -3.65 2.70 8.07
C THR A 92 -4.16 4.01 8.67
N ASP A 93 -5.21 4.58 8.08
CA ASP A 93 -5.83 5.80 8.59
C ASP A 93 -7.29 5.95 8.15
N THR A 94 -8.07 6.63 8.98
CA THR A 94 -9.43 7.05 8.65
C THR A 94 -9.44 8.54 8.40
N VAL A 95 -9.75 8.91 7.16
CA VAL A 95 -9.66 10.30 6.71
C VAL A 95 -10.94 11.05 7.05
N ALA A 96 -12.08 10.46 6.72
CA ALA A 96 -13.38 11.08 6.97
C ALA A 96 -14.49 10.06 7.18
N LEU A 97 -15.51 10.46 7.93
CA LEU A 97 -16.72 9.68 8.14
C LEU A 97 -17.92 10.61 8.07
N ALA A 98 -18.92 10.26 7.27
CA ALA A 98 -20.15 11.01 7.12
C ALA A 98 -21.37 10.10 7.24
N LEU A 99 -22.45 10.65 7.80
CA LEU A 99 -23.72 9.95 8.00
C LEU A 99 -24.86 10.71 7.36
N ALA A 100 -25.81 9.99 6.78
CA ALA A 100 -27.08 10.52 6.32
C ALA A 100 -28.23 9.59 6.74
N PRO A 101 -29.40 10.10 7.15
CA PRO A 101 -30.58 9.24 7.35
C PRO A 101 -30.97 8.57 6.02
N ALA A 102 -31.13 7.24 6.02
CA ALA A 102 -31.38 6.48 4.79
C ALA A 102 -32.73 6.78 4.12
N ARG A 103 -33.67 7.38 4.87
CA ARG A 103 -35.00 7.76 4.40
C ARG A 103 -35.07 9.10 3.67
N THR A 104 -34.01 9.91 3.70
CA THR A 104 -34.01 11.25 3.11
C THR A 104 -33.46 11.18 1.69
N TYR A 105 -34.20 11.71 0.73
CA TYR A 105 -33.78 11.78 -0.67
C TYR A 105 -33.93 13.22 -1.22
N PRO A 106 -32.84 13.85 -1.72
CA PRO A 106 -31.47 13.35 -1.74
C PRO A 106 -30.88 13.23 -0.31
N ALA A 107 -29.86 12.39 -0.15
CA ALA A 107 -29.23 12.17 1.14
C ALA A 107 -28.58 13.45 1.66
N ALA A 108 -28.99 13.89 2.86
CA ALA A 108 -28.37 15.02 3.56
C ALA A 108 -27.26 14.50 4.47
N TRP A 109 -26.02 14.69 4.05
CA TRP A 109 -24.83 14.19 4.75
C TRP A 109 -24.38 15.13 5.86
N SER A 110 -24.00 14.53 6.98
CA SER A 110 -23.37 15.20 8.12
C SER A 110 -22.03 14.55 8.39
N VAL A 111 -20.97 15.35 8.38
CA VAL A 111 -19.61 14.88 8.65
C VAL A 111 -19.43 14.71 10.16
N ILE A 112 -18.87 13.57 10.56
CA ILE A 112 -18.47 13.33 11.94
C ILE A 112 -17.14 14.06 12.19
N PRO A 113 -17.02 14.87 13.25
CA PRO A 113 -15.77 15.51 13.62
C PRO A 113 -14.59 14.55 13.79
N LEU A 114 -13.39 15.01 13.41
CA LEU A 114 -12.14 14.31 13.68
C LEU A 114 -11.99 14.01 15.17
N GLY A 115 -11.42 12.84 15.50
CA GLY A 115 -11.27 12.36 16.87
C GLY A 115 -12.50 11.65 17.44
N GLN A 116 -13.64 11.66 16.73
CA GLN A 116 -14.82 10.85 17.07
C GLN A 116 -14.87 9.52 16.31
N TYR A 117 -13.80 9.16 15.63
CA TYR A 117 -13.59 7.84 15.05
C TYR A 117 -12.10 7.51 15.02
N ARG A 118 -11.78 6.21 14.99
CA ARG A 118 -10.40 5.72 14.86
C ARG A 118 -10.36 4.31 14.28
N PRO A 119 -9.32 3.94 13.52
CA PRO A 119 -9.03 2.54 13.25
C PRO A 119 -8.87 1.77 14.58
N ARG A 120 -9.50 0.60 14.68
CA ARG A 120 -9.36 -0.30 15.82
C ARG A 120 -8.15 -1.20 15.62
N HIS A 121 -7.29 -1.26 16.63
CA HIS A 121 -6.22 -2.25 16.78
C HIS A 121 -6.78 -3.46 17.57
N PRO A 122 -6.38 -4.71 17.28
CA PRO A 122 -4.99 -5.10 17.11
C PRO A 122 -4.50 -5.15 15.67
N VAL A 123 -3.19 -4.94 15.57
CA VAL A 123 -2.30 -5.29 14.48
C VAL A 123 -2.41 -6.80 14.19
N PHE A 124 -2.51 -7.19 12.92
CA PHE A 124 -2.39 -8.60 12.53
C PHE A 124 -1.00 -9.14 12.93
N PRO A 125 -0.91 -10.29 13.62
CA PRO A 125 0.37 -10.95 13.87
C PRO A 125 0.92 -11.45 12.53
N GLY A 126 2.08 -10.95 12.12
CA GLY A 126 2.68 -11.24 10.80
C GLY A 126 3.49 -10.06 10.25
N ALA A 127 3.20 -8.84 10.69
CA ALA A 127 4.07 -7.69 10.46
C ALA A 127 5.33 -7.80 11.34
N GLY A 128 6.31 -8.61 10.94
CA GLY A 128 7.67 -8.55 11.51
C GLY A 128 8.21 -7.12 11.45
N LEU A 129 9.13 -6.76 12.35
CA LEU A 129 9.80 -5.43 12.51
C LEU A 129 9.33 -4.38 11.48
N SER A 130 8.11 -3.89 11.65
CA SER A 130 7.43 -3.11 10.62
C SER A 130 8.04 -1.73 10.59
N THR A 131 8.75 -1.39 9.50
CA THR A 131 9.17 -0.01 9.25
C THR A 131 7.99 0.89 8.89
N GLY A 132 6.82 0.32 8.56
CA GLY A 132 5.63 1.01 8.11
C GLY A 132 4.39 0.87 9.01
N PRO A 133 3.27 1.51 8.63
CA PRO A 133 2.01 1.44 9.37
C PRO A 133 1.49 0.02 9.54
N VAL A 134 0.85 -0.26 10.67
CA VAL A 134 0.11 -1.50 10.84
C VAL A 134 -1.37 -1.23 11.11
N GLY A 135 -2.17 -1.40 10.05
CA GLY A 135 -3.60 -1.13 10.04
C GLY A 135 -4.46 -2.35 10.36
N GLY A 136 -5.62 -2.09 10.96
CA GLY A 136 -6.69 -3.09 11.13
C GLY A 136 -7.62 -3.15 9.92
N HIS A 137 -8.84 -3.67 10.13
CA HIS A 137 -9.93 -3.66 9.13
C HIS A 137 -11.25 -3.19 9.75
N THR A 138 -11.18 -2.59 10.94
CA THR A 138 -12.34 -2.08 11.67
C THR A 138 -12.08 -0.66 12.11
N VAL A 139 -13.12 0.16 12.07
CA VAL A 139 -13.10 1.56 12.51
C VAL A 139 -14.16 1.72 13.59
N ASP A 140 -13.73 2.21 14.74
CA ASP A 140 -14.60 2.57 15.85
C ASP A 140 -15.10 3.99 15.67
N VAL A 141 -16.38 4.18 15.94
CA VAL A 141 -17.06 5.47 15.91
C VAL A 141 -17.60 5.75 17.30
N ALA A 142 -17.42 6.98 17.77
CA ALA A 142 -17.87 7.42 19.08
C ALA A 142 -19.39 7.15 19.26
N PRO A 143 -19.84 6.88 20.51
CA PRO A 143 -21.24 6.65 20.78
C PRO A 143 -22.15 7.82 20.35
N GLY A 144 -23.37 7.50 19.91
CA GLY A 144 -24.40 8.49 19.57
C GLY A 144 -24.43 8.95 18.12
N HIS A 145 -23.47 8.54 17.29
CA HIS A 145 -23.49 8.83 15.85
C HIS A 145 -24.26 7.76 15.05
N ILE A 146 -23.88 6.49 15.24
CA ILE A 146 -24.55 5.34 14.62
C ILE A 146 -25.44 4.71 15.68
N ASP A 147 -26.75 4.91 15.56
CA ASP A 147 -27.73 4.45 16.54
C ASP A 147 -28.89 3.67 15.90
N ALA A 148 -29.70 3.04 16.75
CA ALA A 148 -30.87 2.27 16.33
C ALA A 148 -32.16 3.10 16.18
N ARG A 149 -32.09 4.45 16.24
CA ARG A 149 -33.30 5.30 16.31
C ARG A 149 -34.19 5.18 15.06
N TRP A 150 -33.58 4.82 13.93
CA TRP A 150 -34.26 4.61 12.65
C TRP A 150 -34.37 3.13 12.25
N GLY A 151 -34.20 2.21 13.22
CA GLY A 151 -34.20 0.78 12.97
C GLY A 151 -32.95 0.28 12.25
N ARG A 152 -33.01 -0.98 11.77
CA ARG A 152 -31.91 -1.58 11.01
C ARG A 152 -31.79 -0.93 9.63
N GLY A 153 -30.58 -0.52 9.26
CA GLY A 153 -30.32 0.15 7.98
C GLY A 153 -30.87 1.59 7.90
N GLY A 154 -31.24 2.19 9.03
CA GLY A 154 -31.81 3.55 9.08
C GLY A 154 -30.84 4.68 8.78
N TRP A 155 -29.54 4.38 8.73
CA TRP A 155 -28.45 5.29 8.38
C TRP A 155 -27.70 4.80 7.14
N LEU A 156 -27.31 5.75 6.29
CA LEU A 156 -26.24 5.58 5.31
C LEU A 156 -24.95 6.08 5.95
N VAL A 157 -23.94 5.22 5.95
CA VAL A 157 -22.61 5.50 6.50
C VAL A 157 -21.64 5.55 5.34
N GLN A 158 -20.93 6.67 5.20
CA GLN A 158 -19.85 6.83 4.23
C GLN A 158 -18.52 6.98 4.96
N LEU A 159 -17.63 6.02 4.79
CA LEU A 159 -16.31 5.99 5.39
C LEU A 159 -15.25 6.17 4.30
N SER A 160 -14.43 7.20 4.43
CA SER A 160 -13.25 7.44 3.59
C SER A 160 -11.98 7.13 4.40
N TYR A 161 -11.13 6.26 3.88
CA TYR A 161 -9.96 5.73 4.59
C TYR A 161 -8.79 5.45 3.64
N ILE A 162 -7.60 5.32 4.20
CA ILE A 162 -6.40 4.88 3.49
C ILE A 162 -6.15 3.42 3.83
N SER A 163 -6.03 2.58 2.80
CA SER A 163 -5.63 1.17 2.94
C SER A 163 -4.29 0.93 2.26
N GLY A 164 -3.45 0.08 2.84
CA GLY A 164 -2.12 -0.27 2.31
C GLY A 164 -1.00 0.64 2.81
N TRP A 165 0.20 0.43 2.31
CA TRP A 165 1.42 1.11 2.78
C TRP A 165 1.90 2.21 1.84
N PRO A 166 2.42 3.34 2.39
CA PRO A 166 3.01 4.39 1.58
C PRO A 166 4.08 3.84 0.62
N HIS A 167 3.94 4.16 -0.66
CA HIS A 167 4.84 3.67 -1.71
C HIS A 167 4.86 4.68 -2.86
N THR A 168 6.06 5.11 -3.27
CA THR A 168 6.25 6.15 -4.27
C THR A 168 7.62 6.05 -4.93
N SER A 169 7.87 6.79 -6.00
CA SER A 169 9.21 7.04 -6.54
C SER A 169 9.54 8.53 -6.60
N LEU A 170 10.84 8.82 -6.59
CA LEU A 170 11.37 10.15 -6.85
C LEU A 170 11.06 10.58 -8.29
N THR A 171 10.41 11.73 -8.45
CA THR A 171 10.12 12.34 -9.77
C THR A 171 11.31 13.15 -10.30
N ALA A 172 12.25 13.50 -9.43
CA ALA A 172 13.51 14.17 -9.73
C ALA A 172 14.62 13.61 -8.84
N ALA A 173 15.86 13.72 -9.27
CA ALA A 173 16.99 13.30 -8.44
C ALA A 173 17.04 14.11 -7.13
N ALA A 174 17.21 13.41 -6.01
CA ALA A 174 17.41 14.00 -4.70
C ALA A 174 18.90 13.95 -4.33
N LYS A 175 19.38 14.98 -3.63
CA LYS A 175 20.78 15.11 -3.21
C LYS A 175 20.92 14.75 -1.74
N ALA A 176 22.12 14.32 -1.35
CA ALA A 176 22.48 14.28 0.06
C ALA A 176 22.30 15.68 0.68
N GLY A 177 21.66 15.75 1.85
CA GLY A 177 21.27 16.99 2.50
C GLY A 177 19.82 17.43 2.23
N ASP A 178 19.15 16.89 1.22
CA ASP A 178 17.77 17.27 0.91
C ASP A 178 16.83 16.81 2.02
N THR A 179 15.93 17.71 2.45
CA THR A 179 14.87 17.44 3.44
C THR A 179 13.48 17.41 2.81
N GLN A 180 13.39 17.66 1.51
CA GLN A 180 12.16 17.61 0.73
C GLN A 180 12.44 16.87 -0.56
N ILE A 181 11.61 15.88 -0.86
CA ILE A 181 11.72 15.07 -2.07
C ILE A 181 10.41 15.14 -2.85
N SER A 182 10.52 15.36 -4.16
CA SER A 182 9.37 15.37 -5.07
C SER A 182 9.07 13.95 -5.52
N VAL A 183 7.84 13.51 -5.34
CA VAL A 183 7.44 12.12 -5.52
C VAL A 183 6.17 11.97 -6.36
N ASP A 184 5.98 10.79 -6.96
CA ASP A 184 4.84 10.51 -7.84
C ASP A 184 3.53 10.27 -7.08
N ASP A 185 3.59 9.91 -5.79
CA ASP A 185 2.43 9.69 -4.93
C ASP A 185 2.73 9.93 -3.45
N VAL A 186 2.08 10.92 -2.83
CA VAL A 186 2.19 11.19 -1.39
C VAL A 186 1.19 10.41 -0.53
N THR A 187 0.36 9.56 -1.12
CA THR A 187 -0.73 8.87 -0.40
C THR A 187 -0.18 8.08 0.79
N GLY A 188 -0.74 8.35 1.97
CA GLY A 188 -0.35 7.69 3.21
C GLY A 188 0.91 8.23 3.87
N TRP A 189 1.77 9.00 3.21
CA TRP A 189 3.03 9.49 3.80
C TRP A 189 2.85 10.55 4.89
N ALA A 190 1.74 11.27 4.92
CA ALA A 190 1.52 12.43 5.80
C ALA A 190 1.33 12.14 7.30
N GLN A 191 1.66 10.94 7.76
CA GLN A 191 1.37 10.42 9.10
C GLN A 191 2.63 10.11 9.93
N GLY A 192 3.81 10.58 9.51
CA GLY A 192 5.06 10.33 10.24
C GLY A 192 5.66 8.96 9.98
N TRP A 193 5.27 8.28 8.91
CA TRP A 193 5.76 6.92 8.64
C TRP A 193 7.21 6.90 8.20
N SER A 194 7.84 5.77 8.48
CA SER A 194 9.17 5.45 7.96
C SER A 194 9.06 4.48 6.80
N GLY A 195 10.06 4.51 5.94
CA GLY A 195 10.23 3.59 4.83
C GLY A 195 11.69 3.52 4.42
N MET A 196 11.96 2.84 3.32
CA MET A 196 13.29 2.72 2.74
C MET A 196 13.31 3.38 1.37
N ALA A 197 14.34 4.18 1.10
CA ALA A 197 14.71 4.60 -0.25
C ALA A 197 15.58 3.49 -0.85
N TYR A 198 15.08 2.80 -1.87
CA TYR A 198 15.75 1.66 -2.51
C TYR A 198 16.48 2.10 -3.78
N ASP A 199 17.79 2.29 -3.64
CA ASP A 199 18.71 2.59 -4.75
C ASP A 199 19.88 1.60 -4.81
N GLY A 200 19.63 0.34 -4.47
CA GLY A 200 20.66 -0.70 -4.40
C GLY A 200 21.69 -0.41 -3.28
N PRO A 201 22.97 -0.10 -3.60
CA PRO A 201 24.01 0.13 -2.59
C PRO A 201 23.77 1.35 -1.69
N ALA A 202 23.03 2.36 -2.15
CA ALA A 202 22.74 3.58 -1.39
C ALA A 202 21.44 3.50 -0.58
N THR A 203 20.91 2.29 -0.36
CA THR A 203 19.64 2.10 0.35
C THR A 203 19.69 2.67 1.77
N GLU A 204 18.80 3.61 2.08
CA GLU A 204 18.73 4.25 3.40
C GLU A 204 17.29 4.36 3.93
N GLN A 205 17.14 4.47 5.24
CA GLN A 205 15.85 4.66 5.87
C GLN A 205 15.45 6.14 5.81
N VAL A 206 14.19 6.39 5.46
CA VAL A 206 13.61 7.74 5.45
C VAL A 206 12.37 7.79 6.33
N THR A 207 12.14 8.93 6.98
CA THR A 207 10.94 9.17 7.80
C THR A 207 10.27 10.44 7.32
N ALA A 208 8.96 10.39 7.11
CA ALA A 208 8.18 11.45 6.50
C ALA A 208 7.14 12.02 7.50
N PRO A 209 7.46 13.06 8.28
CA PRO A 209 6.51 13.70 9.19
C PRO A 209 5.30 14.28 8.45
N THR A 210 5.49 14.79 7.24
CA THR A 210 4.42 15.43 6.46
C THR A 210 4.62 15.16 4.98
N ALA A 211 3.51 15.14 4.25
CA ALA A 211 3.52 15.06 2.80
C ALA A 211 2.38 15.92 2.23
N THR A 212 2.65 16.58 1.11
CA THR A 212 1.72 17.53 0.48
C THR A 212 1.53 17.15 -0.98
N ALA A 213 0.30 16.79 -1.34
CA ALA A 213 -0.10 16.58 -2.73
C ALA A 213 -0.19 17.92 -3.45
N THR A 214 0.24 17.98 -4.71
CA THR A 214 0.09 19.15 -5.59
C THR A 214 -1.38 19.52 -5.78
N THR A 215 -2.23 18.50 -5.91
CA THR A 215 -3.69 18.65 -6.01
C THR A 215 -4.34 17.68 -5.03
N PRO A 216 -4.69 18.11 -3.80
CA PRO A 216 -5.35 17.24 -2.84
C PRO A 216 -6.66 16.66 -3.38
N LEU A 217 -6.91 15.39 -3.07
CA LEU A 217 -8.14 14.71 -3.46
C LEU A 217 -9.30 15.23 -2.62
N VAL A 218 -10.36 15.74 -3.28
CA VAL A 218 -11.60 16.15 -2.61
C VAL A 218 -12.43 14.93 -2.27
N LEU A 219 -12.81 14.81 -1.00
CA LEU A 219 -13.64 13.70 -0.53
C LEU A 219 -15.13 13.97 -0.81
N PRO A 220 -15.92 12.92 -1.06
CA PRO A 220 -17.33 13.06 -1.37
C PRO A 220 -18.12 13.69 -0.21
N ASN A 221 -19.24 14.33 -0.54
CA ASN A 221 -20.18 14.93 0.41
C ASN A 221 -19.58 16.01 1.34
N GLY A 222 -18.57 16.74 0.84
CA GLY A 222 -17.96 17.85 1.60
C GLY A 222 -17.13 17.39 2.79
N ALA A 223 -16.69 16.13 2.81
CA ALA A 223 -15.93 15.53 3.89
C ALA A 223 -14.46 16.01 4.00
N GLY A 224 -14.08 17.05 3.23
CA GLY A 224 -12.76 17.65 3.23
C GLY A 224 -11.88 17.19 2.08
N THR A 225 -10.56 17.23 2.30
CA THR A 225 -9.54 16.84 1.32
C THR A 225 -8.50 15.92 1.95
N VAL A 226 -7.86 15.09 1.14
CA VAL A 226 -6.74 14.24 1.53
C VAL A 226 -5.57 14.41 0.58
N HIS A 227 -4.34 14.40 1.11
CA HIS A 227 -3.14 14.43 0.30
C HIS A 227 -2.90 13.05 -0.33
N SER A 228 -3.15 12.96 -1.64
CA SER A 228 -2.99 11.75 -2.44
C SER A 228 -2.59 12.14 -3.86
N GLY A 229 -1.75 11.35 -4.52
CA GLY A 229 -1.19 11.64 -5.84
C GLY A 229 0.13 12.42 -5.79
N PRO A 230 0.62 12.94 -6.94
CA PRO A 230 1.93 13.57 -7.02
C PRO A 230 2.09 14.74 -6.06
N GLY A 231 3.29 14.89 -5.50
CA GLY A 231 3.54 15.91 -4.49
C GLY A 231 4.95 15.91 -3.92
N THR A 232 5.09 16.45 -2.72
CA THR A 232 6.35 16.54 -2.00
C THR A 232 6.22 15.87 -0.64
N VAL A 233 7.20 15.02 -0.31
CA VAL A 233 7.36 14.45 1.03
C VAL A 233 8.44 15.24 1.76
N THR A 234 8.13 15.72 2.96
CA THR A 234 9.12 16.36 3.84
C THR A 234 9.69 15.30 4.77
N LEU A 235 11.02 15.22 4.85
CA LEU A 235 11.76 14.23 5.63
C LEU A 235 12.06 14.76 7.03
N ALA A 236 12.06 13.87 8.03
CA ALA A 236 12.41 14.21 9.42
C ALA A 236 13.91 14.52 9.57
N ALA A 237 14.74 13.90 8.74
CA ALA A 237 16.18 14.10 8.67
C ALA A 237 16.58 14.25 7.19
N PRO A 238 17.65 15.00 6.89
CA PRO A 238 18.16 15.12 5.54
C PRO A 238 18.65 13.76 5.02
N LEU A 239 18.54 13.54 3.71
CA LEU A 239 19.11 12.35 3.05
C LEU A 239 20.62 12.28 3.27
N THR A 240 21.13 11.08 3.55
CA THR A 240 22.57 10.86 3.70
C THR A 240 23.26 10.60 2.36
N GLN A 241 22.55 10.02 1.41
CA GLN A 241 23.04 9.71 0.06
C GLN A 241 22.24 10.47 -1.01
N PRO A 242 22.85 10.79 -2.17
CA PRO A 242 22.08 11.21 -3.33
C PRO A 242 21.33 10.01 -3.93
N HIS A 243 20.14 10.25 -4.46
CA HIS A 243 19.28 9.25 -5.12
C HIS A 243 18.84 9.76 -6.50
N PRO A 244 18.95 8.96 -7.57
CA PRO A 244 18.49 9.36 -8.89
C PRO A 244 16.95 9.47 -8.96
N ALA A 245 16.44 10.11 -10.02
CA ALA A 245 15.02 10.04 -10.33
C ALA A 245 14.62 8.57 -10.59
N GLY A 246 13.43 8.17 -10.14
CA GLY A 246 12.94 6.80 -10.23
C GLY A 246 13.28 5.91 -9.02
N THR A 247 14.11 6.37 -8.09
CA THR A 247 14.34 5.65 -6.82
C THR A 247 13.03 5.45 -6.08
N VAL A 248 12.74 4.21 -5.70
CA VAL A 248 11.55 3.86 -4.92
C VAL A 248 11.75 4.26 -3.48
N VAL A 249 10.77 4.94 -2.91
CA VAL A 249 10.65 5.17 -1.48
C VAL A 249 9.40 4.43 -1.01
N SER A 250 9.58 3.45 -0.13
CA SER A 250 8.51 2.51 0.22
C SER A 250 8.51 2.13 1.69
N ALA A 251 7.32 2.15 2.28
CA ALA A 251 7.02 1.61 3.61
C ALA A 251 6.32 0.24 3.53
N LEU A 252 6.31 -0.40 2.35
CA LEU A 252 5.83 -1.78 2.21
C LEU A 252 6.59 -2.72 3.16
N PRO A 253 5.91 -3.70 3.77
CA PRO A 253 6.57 -4.73 4.56
C PRO A 253 7.65 -5.45 3.76
N ALA A 254 8.75 -5.81 4.44
CA ALA A 254 9.86 -6.52 3.80
C ALA A 254 9.41 -7.82 3.13
N ASP A 255 8.44 -8.52 3.71
CA ASP A 255 7.87 -9.75 3.17
C ASP A 255 7.11 -9.51 1.86
N VAL A 256 6.38 -8.40 1.75
CA VAL A 256 5.70 -8.01 0.50
C VAL A 256 6.72 -7.68 -0.60
N VAL A 257 7.79 -6.96 -0.24
CA VAL A 257 8.89 -6.68 -1.17
C VAL A 257 9.57 -7.99 -1.61
N HIS A 258 9.76 -8.93 -0.69
CA HIS A 258 10.34 -10.25 -1.00
C HIS A 258 9.43 -11.05 -1.94
N ALA A 259 8.12 -11.14 -1.64
CA ALA A 259 7.14 -11.79 -2.50
C ALA A 259 7.11 -11.17 -3.91
N ALA A 260 7.26 -9.84 -4.03
CA ALA A 260 7.35 -9.16 -5.32
C ALA A 260 8.59 -9.60 -6.12
N VAL A 261 9.75 -9.73 -5.46
CA VAL A 261 10.98 -10.23 -6.10
C VAL A 261 10.82 -11.68 -6.55
N LEU A 262 10.21 -12.55 -5.71
CA LEU A 262 9.95 -13.94 -6.09
C LEU A 262 8.97 -14.05 -7.26
N ALA A 263 7.89 -13.27 -7.27
CA ALA A 263 6.95 -13.22 -8.38
C ALA A 263 7.61 -12.74 -9.69
N ALA A 264 8.51 -11.76 -9.61
CA ALA A 264 9.32 -11.34 -10.75
C ALA A 264 10.23 -12.46 -11.25
N THR A 265 10.87 -13.22 -10.34
CA THR A 265 11.70 -14.38 -10.70
C THR A 265 10.88 -15.46 -11.41
N VAL A 266 9.70 -15.79 -10.90
CA VAL A 266 8.77 -16.75 -11.55
C VAL A 266 8.44 -16.28 -12.96
N GLN A 267 8.05 -15.01 -13.13
CA GLN A 267 7.74 -14.44 -14.45
C GLN A 267 8.94 -14.55 -15.41
N ALA A 268 10.15 -14.24 -14.93
CA ALA A 268 11.35 -14.30 -15.75
C ALA A 268 11.68 -15.72 -16.20
N LEU A 269 11.51 -16.72 -15.32
CA LEU A 269 11.76 -18.13 -15.61
C LEU A 269 10.70 -18.74 -16.53
N GLU A 270 9.44 -18.33 -16.44
CA GLU A 270 8.34 -18.93 -17.22
C GLU A 270 8.18 -18.30 -18.61
N THR A 271 8.57 -17.04 -18.79
CA THR A 271 8.17 -16.27 -19.98
C THR A 271 9.30 -15.55 -20.72
N ILE A 272 10.50 -15.44 -20.15
CA ILE A 272 11.58 -14.58 -20.67
C ILE A 272 12.93 -15.31 -20.71
N ASP A 273 12.92 -16.64 -20.81
CA ASP A 273 14.10 -17.50 -20.94
C ASP A 273 15.23 -17.19 -19.93
N ALA A 274 14.88 -16.79 -18.70
CA ALA A 274 15.87 -16.50 -17.68
C ALA A 274 16.59 -17.78 -17.23
N ILE A 275 17.88 -17.65 -16.92
CA ILE A 275 18.71 -18.76 -16.46
C ILE A 275 18.71 -18.80 -14.93
N ALA A 276 18.22 -19.90 -14.36
CA ALA A 276 18.33 -20.18 -12.94
C ALA A 276 19.80 -20.44 -12.53
N THR A 277 20.26 -19.78 -11.48
CA THR A 277 21.56 -20.05 -10.86
C THR A 277 21.41 -21.14 -9.79
N GLN A 278 22.37 -22.06 -9.70
CA GLN A 278 22.33 -23.16 -8.74
C GLN A 278 22.29 -22.67 -7.29
N SER A 279 21.44 -23.30 -6.47
CA SER A 279 21.41 -23.10 -5.02
C SER A 279 22.66 -23.71 -4.36
N LEU A 280 23.08 -23.12 -3.23
CA LEU A 280 24.19 -23.58 -2.38
C LEU A 280 24.00 -25.00 -1.80
N SER A 281 22.81 -25.60 -1.90
CA SER A 281 22.48 -26.91 -1.30
C SER A 281 22.51 -28.10 -2.27
N GLY A 282 22.90 -27.94 -3.54
CA GLY A 282 22.85 -29.06 -4.51
C GLY A 282 21.42 -29.52 -4.85
N GLU A 283 20.41 -28.87 -4.29
CA GLU A 283 19.05 -28.92 -4.76
C GLU A 283 18.97 -28.06 -6.03
N LEU A 284 18.46 -28.66 -7.10
CA LEU A 284 17.98 -27.90 -8.26
C LEU A 284 17.04 -26.82 -7.73
N ALA A 285 17.20 -25.57 -8.18
CA ALA A 285 16.27 -24.50 -7.89
C ALA A 285 14.85 -25.07 -8.06
N GLY A 286 14.11 -25.16 -6.95
CA GLY A 286 12.77 -25.76 -6.95
C GLY A 286 11.99 -25.15 -8.09
N GLY A 287 11.34 -25.99 -8.90
CA GLY A 287 10.62 -25.54 -10.09
C GLY A 287 9.69 -24.37 -9.76
N THR A 288 9.33 -23.56 -10.76
CA THR A 288 8.60 -22.29 -10.58
C THR A 288 7.38 -22.40 -9.66
N GLY A 289 6.73 -23.57 -9.59
CA GLY A 289 5.64 -23.87 -8.64
C GLY A 289 6.00 -23.77 -7.14
N ALA A 290 7.23 -24.09 -6.73
CA ALA A 290 7.68 -23.93 -5.34
C ALA A 290 7.81 -22.45 -4.96
N LEU A 291 8.42 -21.64 -5.84
CA LEU A 291 8.52 -20.19 -5.67
C LEU A 291 7.13 -19.52 -5.67
N ALA A 292 6.24 -19.96 -6.56
CA ALA A 292 4.86 -19.47 -6.58
C ALA A 292 4.12 -19.81 -5.28
N THR A 293 4.28 -21.02 -4.75
CA THR A 293 3.67 -21.42 -3.46
C THR A 293 4.20 -20.58 -2.30
N GLU A 294 5.49 -20.27 -2.29
CA GLU A 294 6.09 -19.39 -1.27
C GLU A 294 5.54 -17.96 -1.35
N VAL A 295 5.38 -17.41 -2.56
CA VAL A 295 4.71 -16.12 -2.77
C VAL A 295 3.30 -16.13 -2.18
N GLU A 296 2.51 -17.16 -2.47
CA GLU A 296 1.15 -17.29 -1.95
C GLU A 296 1.12 -17.36 -0.42
N MET A 297 2.03 -18.14 0.18
CA MET A 297 2.12 -18.29 1.63
C MET A 297 2.46 -16.98 2.33
N ILE A 298 3.38 -16.19 1.76
CA ILE A 298 3.73 -14.87 2.28
C ILE A 298 2.53 -13.91 2.16
N LEU A 299 1.78 -13.98 1.07
CA LEU A 299 0.73 -13.00 0.76
C LEU A 299 -0.63 -13.29 1.41
N ASP A 300 -0.88 -14.48 1.96
CA ASP A 300 -2.21 -14.86 2.47
C ASP A 300 -2.69 -13.94 3.61
N ASP A 301 -1.78 -13.47 4.46
CA ASP A 301 -2.08 -12.52 5.54
C ASP A 301 -2.56 -11.15 5.02
N TYR A 302 -2.12 -10.78 3.82
CA TYR A 302 -2.38 -9.49 3.18
C TYR A 302 -3.65 -9.48 2.33
N ARG A 303 -4.35 -10.62 2.22
CA ARG A 303 -5.50 -10.78 1.35
C ARG A 303 -6.76 -10.08 1.90
N ARG A 304 -7.53 -9.48 1.00
CA ARG A 304 -8.80 -8.81 1.32
C ARG A 304 -9.81 -9.75 2.03
N VAL A 305 -10.52 -9.24 3.05
CA VAL A 305 -11.62 -9.97 3.72
C VAL A 305 -12.88 -9.91 2.85
N MET A 306 -13.37 -11.07 2.42
CA MET A 306 -14.68 -11.22 1.76
C MET A 306 -15.82 -11.10 2.76
#